data_AF-A0A7K3KMP6-F1
#
_entry.id   AF-A0A7K3KMP6-F1
#
_cell.length_a   1.000
_cell.length_b   1.000
_cell.length_c   1.000
_cell.angle_alpha   90.00
_cell.angle_beta   90.00
_cell.angle_gamma   90.00
#
_symmetry.space_group_name_H-M   'P 1'
#
loop_
_entity.id
_entity.type
_entity.pdbx_description
1 polymer ?
#
loop_
_entity_poly.entity_id
_entity_poly.type
_entity_poly.pdbx_seq_one_letter_code
_entity_poly.pdbx_strand_id
1 'polypeptide(L)'
;MIVAATAALCLVCFSCAPAPSAPASSDEPKGADTAAEDAPTTPADASMWSMDIDCGVCHQDKQASTEDSSLRACTHATQAGATCITCHSDESTLSTVHQDATAEGPMPKKLKKTTVDAQTCQASGCHDMSADEFKALTADVTELVDSNGTMVNPHEVMGLTAGHEDIKCSDCHSEHKVDAGAATTCISCHHAGVYECNTCH
;
A
#
# COMPACT_ATOMS: atom_id res chain seq x y z
N MET A 1 31.91 37.33 -20.02
CA MET A 1 33.23 36.92 -20.55
C MET A 1 33.01 35.76 -21.51
N ILE A 2 33.56 35.88 -22.71
CA ILE A 2 33.67 34.86 -23.79
C ILE A 2 34.58 33.72 -23.27
N VAL A 3 34.36 32.43 -23.55
CA VAL A 3 34.91 31.57 -24.66
C VAL A 3 34.13 30.22 -24.58
N ALA A 4 33.35 29.70 -25.54
CA ALA A 4 33.60 29.16 -26.89
C ALA A 4 34.32 27.78 -26.98
N ALA A 5 33.73 26.87 -27.80
CA ALA A 5 34.35 25.78 -28.59
C ALA A 5 34.89 24.53 -27.83
N THR A 6 34.82 23.26 -28.28
CA THR A 6 34.57 22.67 -29.61
C THR A 6 34.36 21.14 -29.50
N ALA A 7 33.77 20.58 -30.57
CA ALA A 7 33.40 19.20 -30.88
C ALA A 7 34.53 18.14 -30.92
N ALA A 8 34.16 16.85 -30.90
CA ALA A 8 34.72 15.83 -31.80
C ALA A 8 33.85 14.57 -31.90
N LEU A 9 33.50 14.26 -33.14
CA LEU A 9 32.84 13.07 -33.67
C LEU A 9 33.90 11.98 -33.91
N CYS A 10 33.65 10.72 -33.52
CA CYS A 10 34.39 9.56 -34.05
C CYS A 10 33.45 8.36 -34.23
N LEU A 11 33.25 8.02 -35.50
CA LEU A 11 32.48 6.91 -36.06
C LEU A 11 33.49 5.84 -36.48
N VAL A 12 33.41 4.60 -35.98
CA VAL A 12 34.06 3.45 -36.64
C VAL A 12 33.20 2.21 -36.47
N CYS A 13 32.67 1.72 -37.59
CA CYS A 13 32.05 0.41 -37.75
C CYS A 13 33.14 -0.63 -38.01
N PHE A 14 33.05 -1.85 -37.44
CA PHE A 14 33.62 -3.03 -38.09
C PHE A 14 32.85 -4.30 -37.66
N SER A 15 32.19 -4.89 -38.64
CA SER A 15 31.58 -6.22 -38.70
C SER A 15 32.63 -7.31 -38.86
N CYS A 16 32.41 -8.52 -38.31
CA CYS A 16 32.75 -9.76 -39.02
C CYS A 16 31.95 -10.97 -38.52
N ALA A 17 31.63 -11.84 -39.48
CA ALA A 17 30.58 -12.85 -39.51
C ALA A 17 31.10 -14.27 -39.13
N PRO A 18 30.32 -15.36 -39.31
CA PRO A 18 30.44 -16.64 -38.58
C PRO A 18 31.43 -17.63 -39.21
N ALA A 19 31.82 -18.66 -38.45
CA ALA A 19 32.54 -19.83 -38.96
C ALA A 19 31.60 -21.05 -39.10
N PRO A 20 31.52 -21.67 -40.29
CA PRO A 20 30.99 -23.01 -40.48
C PRO A 20 32.12 -24.04 -40.64
N SER A 21 31.90 -25.29 -40.22
CA SER A 21 32.28 -26.54 -40.93
C SER A 21 32.03 -27.79 -40.07
N ALA A 22 31.20 -28.69 -40.58
CA ALA A 22 31.18 -30.14 -40.29
C ALA A 22 31.99 -30.87 -41.41
N PRO A 23 32.00 -32.22 -41.57
CA PRO A 23 31.59 -33.36 -40.73
C PRO A 23 32.64 -34.51 -40.67
N ALA A 24 32.41 -35.57 -39.87
CA ALA A 24 32.56 -36.99 -40.29
C ALA A 24 32.21 -37.98 -39.17
N SER A 25 31.53 -39.04 -39.60
CA SER A 25 30.80 -40.12 -38.93
C SER A 25 31.55 -40.99 -37.92
N SER A 26 30.81 -41.64 -37.02
CA SER A 26 30.87 -43.09 -36.74
C SER A 26 29.63 -43.54 -35.96
N ASP A 27 29.30 -44.82 -36.13
CA ASP A 27 28.05 -45.53 -35.94
C ASP A 27 27.34 -45.49 -34.56
N GLU A 28 26.02 -45.68 -34.62
CA GLU A 28 25.11 -46.08 -33.53
C GLU A 28 25.54 -47.41 -32.86
N PRO A 29 25.24 -47.62 -31.56
CA PRO A 29 23.96 -48.27 -31.26
C PRO A 29 23.25 -47.78 -29.98
N LYS A 30 21.95 -47.53 -30.13
CA LYS A 30 20.84 -47.89 -29.25
C LYS A 30 21.16 -48.34 -27.81
N GLY A 31 20.75 -47.53 -26.83
CA GLY A 31 20.39 -48.01 -25.49
C GLY A 31 20.48 -46.98 -24.36
N ALA A 32 19.38 -46.91 -23.59
CA ALA A 32 19.27 -46.44 -22.21
C ALA A 32 19.19 -44.91 -21.94
N ASP A 33 17.95 -44.48 -21.71
CA ASP A 33 17.53 -43.71 -20.53
C ASP A 33 18.36 -42.47 -20.17
N THR A 34 18.21 -41.41 -20.97
CA THR A 34 18.40 -40.06 -20.42
C THR A 34 17.19 -39.73 -19.55
N ALA A 35 17.36 -39.88 -18.24
CA ALA A 35 16.56 -39.16 -17.27
C ALA A 35 16.63 -37.68 -17.62
N ALA A 36 15.54 -37.16 -18.19
CA ALA A 36 15.30 -35.73 -18.19
C ALA A 36 15.26 -35.33 -16.72
N GLU A 37 16.18 -34.46 -16.32
CA GLU A 37 16.10 -33.83 -15.02
C GLU A 37 14.74 -33.13 -14.96
N ASP A 38 13.90 -33.58 -14.04
CA ASP A 38 12.67 -32.89 -13.66
C ASP A 38 13.07 -31.49 -13.21
N ALA A 39 13.02 -30.53 -14.13
CA ALA A 39 12.82 -29.14 -13.75
C ALA A 39 11.55 -29.14 -12.89
N PRO A 40 11.57 -28.57 -11.67
CA PRO A 40 10.35 -28.51 -10.88
C PRO A 40 9.33 -27.74 -11.70
N THR A 41 8.35 -28.42 -12.28
CA THR A 41 7.13 -27.80 -12.75
C THR A 41 6.42 -27.37 -11.48
N THR A 42 6.71 -26.15 -11.02
CA THR A 42 5.84 -25.45 -10.08
C THR A 42 4.43 -25.59 -10.64
N PRO A 43 3.49 -26.22 -9.92
CA PRO A 43 2.13 -26.32 -10.40
C PRO A 43 1.65 -24.92 -10.76
N ALA A 44 1.13 -24.74 -11.96
CA ALA A 44 0.55 -23.46 -12.42
C ALA A 44 -0.65 -23.00 -11.55
N ASP A 45 -1.03 -23.83 -10.56
CA ASP A 45 -2.16 -23.66 -9.66
C ASP A 45 -1.73 -23.42 -8.19
N ALA A 46 -0.43 -23.26 -7.89
CA ALA A 46 -0.01 -22.87 -6.55
C ALA A 46 -0.29 -21.37 -6.34
N SER A 47 -1.14 -21.06 -5.35
CA SER A 47 -1.37 -19.67 -4.91
C SER A 47 -0.03 -18.97 -4.72
N MET A 48 0.13 -17.79 -5.33
CA MET A 48 1.34 -16.98 -5.16
C MET A 48 1.43 -16.34 -3.77
N TRP A 49 0.36 -16.44 -2.98
CA TRP A 49 0.25 -15.70 -1.73
C TRP A 49 1.11 -16.27 -0.60
N SER A 50 1.81 -15.37 0.09
CA SER A 50 2.37 -15.56 1.42
C SER A 50 2.41 -14.20 2.12
N MET A 51 2.68 -14.16 3.42
CA MET A 51 2.89 -12.89 4.14
C MET A 51 4.18 -12.17 3.73
N ASP A 52 5.13 -12.87 3.12
CA ASP A 52 6.43 -12.34 2.71
C ASP A 52 6.47 -11.93 1.23
N ILE A 53 5.37 -12.08 0.49
CA ILE A 53 5.33 -11.67 -0.92
C ILE A 53 5.52 -10.15 -1.06
N ASP A 54 6.27 -9.74 -2.08
CA ASP A 54 6.29 -8.34 -2.49
C ASP A 54 4.90 -7.94 -3.01
N CYS A 55 4.16 -7.25 -2.15
CA CYS A 55 2.82 -6.76 -2.42
C CYS A 55 2.80 -5.84 -3.65
N GLY A 56 3.90 -5.13 -3.93
CA GLY A 56 4.03 -4.19 -5.03
C GLY A 56 3.99 -4.84 -6.42
N VAL A 57 4.30 -6.13 -6.53
CA VAL A 57 4.15 -6.89 -7.78
C VAL A 57 2.71 -6.79 -8.31
N CYS A 58 1.74 -6.83 -7.38
CA CYS A 58 0.31 -6.82 -7.69
C CYS A 58 -0.38 -5.49 -7.33
N HIS A 59 0.11 -4.76 -6.32
CA HIS A 59 -0.54 -3.55 -5.82
C HIS A 59 0.31 -2.30 -6.07
N GLN A 60 0.77 -2.13 -7.31
CA GLN A 60 1.65 -1.03 -7.72
C GLN A 60 1.15 0.36 -7.30
N ASP A 61 -0.14 0.66 -7.46
CA ASP A 61 -0.69 1.96 -7.02
C ASP A 61 -0.55 2.18 -5.50
N LYS A 62 -0.63 1.11 -4.71
CA LYS A 62 -0.47 1.17 -3.25
C LYS A 62 1.00 1.24 -2.87
N GLN A 63 1.85 0.51 -3.59
CA GLN A 63 3.30 0.65 -3.45
C GLN A 63 3.75 2.08 -3.78
N ALA A 64 3.29 2.66 -4.89
CA ALA A 64 3.62 4.04 -5.27
C ALA A 64 3.21 5.06 -4.19
N SER A 65 2.11 4.82 -3.47
CA SER A 65 1.70 5.72 -2.38
C SER A 65 2.63 5.70 -1.15
N THR A 66 3.49 4.69 -1.00
CA THR A 66 4.53 4.68 0.06
C THR A 66 5.75 5.53 -0.33
N GLU A 67 5.79 6.01 -1.56
CA GLU A 67 6.85 6.88 -2.10
C GLU A 67 6.36 8.31 -2.34
N ASP A 68 5.05 8.52 -2.44
CA ASP A 68 4.42 9.82 -2.61
C ASP A 68 4.32 10.58 -1.28
N SER A 69 5.19 11.57 -1.08
CA SER A 69 5.23 12.40 0.14
C SER A 69 3.95 13.23 0.41
N SER A 70 3.03 13.31 -0.55
CA SER A 70 1.71 13.93 -0.32
C SER A 70 0.73 12.98 0.38
N LEU A 71 1.06 11.69 0.48
CA LEU A 71 0.24 10.65 1.08
C LEU A 71 0.85 10.17 2.40
N ARG A 72 0.01 9.89 3.40
CA ARG A 72 0.47 9.49 4.74
C ARG A 72 1.20 8.14 4.75
N ALA A 73 0.87 7.24 3.81
CA ALA A 73 1.58 5.99 3.64
C ALA A 73 3.09 6.19 3.42
N CYS A 74 3.51 7.28 2.77
CA CYS A 74 4.93 7.61 2.60
C CYS A 74 5.60 7.98 3.93
N THR A 75 4.93 8.74 4.80
CA THR A 75 5.45 9.01 6.14
C THR A 75 5.62 7.73 6.94
N HIS A 76 4.63 6.84 6.92
CA HIS A 76 4.72 5.55 7.63
C HIS A 76 5.84 4.67 7.08
N ALA A 77 6.01 4.60 5.76
CA ALA A 77 7.09 3.83 5.15
C ALA A 77 8.48 4.42 5.45
N THR A 78 8.64 5.74 5.31
CA THR A 78 9.96 6.39 5.39
C THR A 78 10.41 6.73 6.80
N GLN A 79 9.47 7.05 7.71
CA GLN A 79 9.80 7.45 9.08
C GLN A 79 9.67 6.30 10.07
N ALA A 80 8.64 5.46 9.91
CA ALA A 80 8.38 4.33 10.82
C ALA A 80 8.92 3.00 10.28
N GLY A 81 9.41 2.95 9.04
CA GLY A 81 9.84 1.70 8.40
C GLY A 81 8.68 0.71 8.20
N ALA A 82 7.45 1.20 8.14
CA ALA A 82 6.27 0.37 8.00
C ALA A 82 6.26 -0.33 6.64
N THR A 83 5.91 -1.61 6.65
CA THR A 83 5.68 -2.43 5.45
C THR A 83 4.19 -2.68 5.28
N CYS A 84 3.77 -3.28 4.17
CA CYS A 84 2.36 -3.57 3.92
C CYS A 84 1.71 -4.37 5.06
N ILE A 85 2.44 -5.36 5.61
CA ILE A 85 1.95 -6.22 6.69
C ILE A 85 2.00 -5.57 8.07
N THR A 86 2.67 -4.42 8.22
CA THR A 86 2.63 -3.64 9.46
C THR A 86 1.21 -3.18 9.76
N CYS A 87 0.45 -2.80 8.73
CA CYS A 87 -0.95 -2.39 8.86
C CYS A 87 -1.95 -3.47 8.43
N HIS A 88 -1.58 -4.29 7.44
CA HIS A 88 -2.40 -5.40 6.95
C HIS A 88 -1.94 -6.71 7.58
N SER A 89 -2.23 -6.90 8.86
CA SER A 89 -1.72 -8.03 9.65
C SER A 89 -2.67 -9.23 9.75
N ASP A 90 -3.91 -9.11 9.26
CA ASP A 90 -4.91 -10.20 9.31
C ASP A 90 -4.59 -11.27 8.25
N GLU A 91 -3.64 -12.14 8.58
CA GLU A 91 -3.16 -13.22 7.72
C GLU A 91 -4.28 -14.16 7.27
N SER A 92 -5.24 -14.48 8.16
CA SER A 92 -6.35 -15.38 7.85
C SER A 92 -7.25 -14.81 6.74
N THR A 93 -7.64 -13.54 6.89
CA THR A 93 -8.43 -12.85 5.86
C THR A 93 -7.61 -12.62 4.60
N LEU A 94 -6.32 -12.27 4.72
CA LEU A 94 -5.42 -12.10 3.58
C LEU A 94 -5.27 -13.40 2.78
N SER A 95 -5.10 -14.54 3.45
CA SER A 95 -5.04 -15.86 2.80
C SER A 95 -6.32 -16.13 2.01
N THR A 96 -7.47 -15.85 2.61
CA THR A 96 -8.78 -16.07 1.97
C THR A 96 -8.97 -15.19 0.73
N VAL A 97 -8.57 -13.91 0.77
CA VAL A 97 -8.77 -13.02 -0.38
C VAL A 97 -7.73 -13.22 -1.48
N HIS A 98 -6.60 -13.89 -1.19
CA HIS A 98 -5.55 -14.19 -2.16
C HIS A 98 -5.41 -15.67 -2.52
N GLN A 99 -6.34 -16.52 -2.07
CA GLN A 99 -6.29 -17.98 -2.32
C GLN A 99 -6.13 -18.32 -3.82
N ASP A 100 -6.74 -17.52 -4.69
CA ASP A 100 -6.74 -17.70 -6.16
C ASP A 100 -5.88 -16.62 -6.86
N ALA A 101 -5.02 -15.92 -6.12
CA ALA A 101 -4.17 -14.88 -6.67
C ALA A 101 -3.10 -15.49 -7.60
N THR A 102 -3.07 -14.99 -8.84
CA THR A 102 -2.10 -15.35 -9.87
C THR A 102 -1.58 -14.07 -10.53
N ALA A 103 -0.41 -14.13 -11.16
CA ALA A 103 0.23 -12.98 -11.80
C ALA A 103 -0.62 -12.34 -12.93
N GLU A 104 -1.42 -13.16 -13.62
CA GLU A 104 -2.29 -12.74 -14.74
C GLU A 104 -3.73 -12.44 -14.28
N GLY A 105 -4.01 -12.58 -12.98
CA GLY A 105 -5.35 -12.45 -12.41
C GLY A 105 -5.84 -11.00 -12.28
N PRO A 106 -7.16 -10.80 -12.13
CA PRO A 106 -7.71 -9.47 -11.90
C PRO A 106 -7.27 -8.94 -10.54
N MET A 107 -6.70 -7.73 -10.52
CA MET A 107 -6.17 -7.14 -9.31
C MET A 107 -7.16 -6.18 -8.66
N PRO A 108 -7.62 -6.45 -7.42
CA PRO A 108 -8.55 -5.58 -6.73
C PRO A 108 -7.86 -4.25 -6.35
N LYS A 109 -8.55 -3.14 -6.59
CA LYS A 109 -8.04 -1.78 -6.30
C LYS A 109 -8.04 -1.41 -4.81
N LYS A 110 -8.82 -2.14 -4.00
CA LYS A 110 -9.01 -1.84 -2.57
C LYS A 110 -9.22 -3.12 -1.78
N LEU A 111 -8.49 -3.25 -0.68
CA LEU A 111 -8.74 -4.25 0.34
C LEU A 111 -9.87 -3.77 1.24
N LYS A 112 -11.08 -4.30 1.03
CA LYS A 112 -12.29 -3.93 1.80
C LYS A 112 -12.60 -4.90 2.94
N LYS A 113 -11.95 -6.06 2.96
CA LYS A 113 -12.27 -7.18 3.85
C LYS A 113 -11.45 -7.17 5.13
N THR A 114 -10.24 -6.60 5.10
CA THR A 114 -9.45 -6.35 6.30
C THR A 114 -9.77 -4.97 6.85
N THR A 115 -9.80 -4.86 8.16
CA THR A 115 -9.80 -3.58 8.87
C THR A 115 -8.39 -3.31 9.40
N VAL A 116 -8.00 -2.04 9.46
CA VAL A 116 -6.86 -1.60 10.28
C VAL A 116 -7.43 -1.01 11.56
N ASP A 117 -7.34 -1.76 12.65
CA ASP A 117 -7.85 -1.32 13.96
C ASP A 117 -6.89 -0.32 14.60
N ALA A 118 -7.39 0.54 15.50
CA ALA A 118 -6.61 1.58 16.17
C ALA A 118 -5.38 1.02 16.91
N GLN A 119 -5.50 -0.20 17.43
CA GLN A 119 -4.42 -0.94 18.09
C GLN A 119 -3.23 -1.16 17.16
N THR A 120 -3.46 -1.30 15.85
CA THR A 120 -2.39 -1.44 14.85
C THR A 120 -1.57 -0.16 14.76
N CYS A 121 -2.24 1.00 14.78
CA CYS A 121 -1.59 2.30 14.79
C CYS A 121 -0.80 2.50 16.11
N GLN A 122 -1.40 2.14 17.24
CA GLN A 122 -0.79 2.26 18.57
C GLN A 122 0.44 1.34 18.73
N ALA A 123 0.39 0.13 18.17
CA ALA A 123 1.49 -0.83 18.23
C ALA A 123 2.74 -0.39 17.45
N SER A 124 2.64 0.62 16.58
CA SER A 124 3.78 1.16 15.82
C SER A 124 4.80 1.91 16.67
N GLY A 125 4.47 2.24 17.93
CA GLY A 125 5.32 3.04 18.82
C GLY A 125 5.39 4.53 18.45
N CYS A 126 4.58 4.99 17.49
CA CYS A 126 4.46 6.40 17.12
C CYS A 126 3.13 7.03 17.56
N HIS A 127 2.10 6.20 17.78
CA HIS A 127 0.75 6.59 18.17
C HIS A 127 0.29 5.86 19.45
N ASP A 128 1.23 5.49 20.31
CA ASP A 128 1.06 4.68 21.52
C ASP A 128 0.60 5.48 22.76
N MET A 129 0.37 6.77 22.58
CA MET A 129 -0.09 7.68 23.61
C MET A 129 -1.55 7.42 24.02
N SER A 130 -1.87 7.80 25.26
CA SER A 130 -3.21 7.69 25.83
C SER A 130 -4.22 8.62 25.13
N ALA A 131 -5.51 8.32 25.30
CA ALA A 131 -6.57 9.17 24.76
C ALA A 131 -6.48 10.62 25.29
N ASP A 132 -6.07 10.82 26.55
CA ASP A 132 -5.94 12.17 27.11
C ASP A 132 -4.73 12.93 26.58
N GLU A 133 -3.63 12.22 26.27
CA GLU A 133 -2.47 12.82 25.59
C GLU A 133 -2.82 13.22 24.15
N PHE A 134 -3.57 12.39 23.42
CA PHE A 134 -4.07 12.75 22.09
C PHE A 134 -4.91 14.03 22.15
N LYS A 135 -5.88 14.12 23.07
CA LYS A 135 -6.73 15.31 23.23
C LYS A 135 -5.88 16.55 23.53
N ALA A 136 -4.91 16.43 24.43
CA ALA A 136 -4.03 17.54 24.78
C ALA A 136 -3.18 18.01 23.59
N LEU A 137 -2.65 17.09 22.77
CA LEU A 137 -1.87 17.42 21.58
C LEU A 137 -2.71 18.04 20.47
N THR A 138 -4.00 17.73 20.41
CA THR A 138 -4.91 18.30 19.42
C THR A 138 -5.82 19.40 19.96
N ALA A 139 -5.55 19.93 21.16
CA ALA A 139 -6.37 20.96 21.78
C ALA A 139 -6.46 22.26 20.95
N ASP A 140 -5.42 22.56 20.17
CA ASP A 140 -5.35 23.74 19.32
C ASP A 140 -5.86 23.48 17.88
N VAL A 141 -6.38 22.28 17.58
CA VAL A 141 -6.96 21.94 16.28
C VAL A 141 -8.34 22.60 16.18
N THR A 142 -8.42 23.63 15.34
CA THR A 142 -9.61 24.50 15.23
C THR A 142 -10.31 24.41 13.88
N GLU A 143 -9.91 23.48 13.01
CA GLU A 143 -10.45 23.40 11.64
C GLU A 143 -11.85 22.76 11.55
N LEU A 144 -12.28 22.00 12.57
CA LEU A 144 -13.60 21.38 12.60
C LEU A 144 -14.60 22.31 13.28
N VAL A 145 -15.22 23.17 12.46
CA VAL A 145 -16.25 24.11 12.87
C VAL A 145 -17.53 23.86 12.07
N ASP A 146 -18.65 23.72 12.75
CA ASP A 146 -19.95 23.55 12.11
C ASP A 146 -20.55 24.88 11.60
N SER A 147 -21.70 24.80 10.96
CA SER A 147 -22.41 25.97 10.42
C SER A 147 -22.89 26.98 11.48
N ASN A 148 -22.97 26.56 12.76
CA ASN A 148 -23.33 27.41 13.89
C ASN A 148 -22.09 28.01 14.59
N GLY A 149 -20.87 27.69 14.13
CA GLY A 149 -19.64 28.12 14.77
C GLY A 149 -19.20 27.22 15.92
N THR A 150 -19.83 26.05 16.12
CA THR A 150 -19.42 25.07 17.11
C THR A 150 -18.13 24.41 16.65
N MET A 151 -17.07 24.60 17.43
CA MET A 151 -15.79 23.96 17.20
C MET A 151 -15.69 22.66 18.00
N VAL A 152 -15.12 21.62 17.41
CA VAL A 152 -14.90 20.34 18.08
C VAL A 152 -13.47 19.84 17.85
N ASN A 153 -12.85 19.33 18.92
CA ASN A 153 -11.67 18.49 18.78
C ASN A 153 -12.15 17.05 18.50
N PRO A 154 -11.85 16.48 17.33
CA PRO A 154 -12.38 15.17 16.95
C PRO A 154 -11.98 14.10 17.97
N HIS A 155 -10.75 14.16 18.51
CA HIS A 155 -10.27 13.18 19.50
C HIS A 155 -10.88 13.32 20.90
N GLU A 156 -11.57 14.43 21.20
CA GLU A 156 -12.35 14.58 22.44
C GLU A 156 -13.74 13.99 22.31
N VAL A 157 -14.33 14.07 21.12
CA VAL A 157 -15.72 13.63 20.88
C VAL A 157 -15.85 12.14 20.56
N MET A 158 -14.73 11.48 20.22
CA MET A 158 -14.69 10.02 20.07
C MET A 158 -15.17 9.34 21.37
N GLY A 159 -16.16 8.45 21.25
CA GLY A 159 -16.69 7.68 22.38
C GLY A 159 -17.57 8.45 23.37
N LEU A 160 -17.94 9.72 23.08
CA LEU A 160 -18.89 10.45 23.94
C LEU A 160 -20.33 10.00 23.76
N THR A 161 -20.71 9.56 22.57
CA THR A 161 -22.07 9.10 22.25
C THR A 161 -22.05 7.90 21.32
N ALA A 162 -23.17 7.18 21.27
CA ALA A 162 -23.35 6.05 20.35
C ALA A 162 -22.98 6.43 18.91
N GLY A 163 -22.23 5.55 18.25
CA GLY A 163 -21.72 5.73 16.88
C GLY A 163 -20.36 6.42 16.79
N HIS A 164 -19.96 7.26 17.75
CA HIS A 164 -18.60 7.85 17.74
C HIS A 164 -17.52 6.84 18.11
N GLU A 165 -17.86 5.79 18.85
CA GLU A 165 -16.96 4.69 19.21
C GLU A 165 -16.59 3.79 18.01
N ASP A 166 -17.42 3.79 16.97
CA ASP A 166 -17.20 2.98 15.75
C ASP A 166 -16.28 3.67 14.73
N ILE A 167 -16.03 4.97 14.89
CA ILE A 167 -15.17 5.73 14.00
C ILE A 167 -13.72 5.33 14.25
N LYS A 168 -13.03 4.93 13.17
CA LYS A 168 -11.63 4.48 13.19
C LYS A 168 -10.71 5.61 12.79
N CYS A 169 -9.44 5.51 13.17
CA CYS A 169 -8.40 6.45 12.75
C CYS A 169 -8.39 6.61 11.22
N SER A 170 -8.56 5.50 10.49
CA SER A 170 -8.53 5.46 9.03
C SER A 170 -9.77 6.05 8.33
N ASP A 171 -10.84 6.37 9.06
CA ASP A 171 -12.00 7.07 8.51
C ASP A 171 -11.69 8.56 8.27
N CYS A 172 -10.87 9.17 9.15
CA CYS A 172 -10.40 10.55 9.01
C CYS A 172 -9.01 10.63 8.35
N HIS A 173 -8.11 9.70 8.65
CA HIS A 173 -6.73 9.67 8.18
C HIS A 173 -6.55 8.60 7.09
N SER A 174 -6.63 9.03 5.84
CA SER A 174 -6.43 8.19 4.68
C SER A 174 -4.94 7.97 4.40
N GLU A 175 -4.52 6.70 4.38
CA GLU A 175 -3.11 6.38 4.18
C GLU A 175 -2.68 6.44 2.71
N HIS A 176 -3.43 5.75 1.84
CA HIS A 176 -3.07 5.55 0.43
C HIS A 176 -3.76 6.52 -0.55
N LYS A 177 -4.36 7.60 -0.04
CA LYS A 177 -5.02 8.63 -0.84
C LYS A 177 -5.04 9.93 -0.05
N VAL A 178 -5.21 11.04 -0.76
CA VAL A 178 -5.36 12.36 -0.14
C VAL A 178 -6.56 12.35 0.81
N ASP A 179 -6.36 12.92 2.01
CA ASP A 179 -7.43 13.10 2.99
C ASP A 179 -8.56 13.94 2.38
N ALA A 180 -9.80 13.46 2.51
CA ALA A 180 -10.99 14.24 2.13
C ALA A 180 -11.32 15.34 3.17
N GLY A 181 -10.46 15.52 4.17
CA GLY A 181 -10.69 16.36 5.35
C GLY A 181 -11.55 15.67 6.41
N ALA A 182 -11.18 15.81 7.68
CA ALA A 182 -11.86 15.16 8.80
C ALA A 182 -13.35 15.54 8.92
N ALA A 183 -13.74 16.73 8.46
CA ALA A 183 -15.14 17.17 8.41
C ALA A 183 -16.03 16.26 7.56
N THR A 184 -15.48 15.60 6.54
CA THR A 184 -16.21 14.67 5.67
C THR A 184 -16.74 13.47 6.47
N THR A 185 -15.99 12.99 7.45
CA THR A 185 -16.43 11.92 8.37
C THR A 185 -17.55 12.41 9.27
N CYS A 186 -17.49 13.65 9.76
CA CYS A 186 -18.57 14.22 10.57
C CYS A 186 -19.87 14.32 9.76
N ILE A 187 -19.77 14.80 8.51
CA ILE A 187 -20.93 15.04 7.64
C ILE A 187 -21.57 13.74 7.15
N SER A 188 -21.00 12.54 7.35
CA SER A 188 -21.71 11.28 7.10
C SER A 188 -22.75 10.92 8.17
N CYS A 189 -22.78 11.66 9.28
CA CYS A 189 -23.78 11.53 10.34
C CYS A 189 -24.47 12.88 10.62
N HIS A 190 -23.70 13.97 10.57
CA HIS A 190 -24.15 15.36 10.75
C HIS A 190 -24.46 16.03 9.41
N HIS A 191 -25.37 15.44 8.63
CA HIS A 191 -25.67 15.89 7.25
C HIS A 191 -26.21 17.33 7.19
N ALA A 192 -26.82 17.82 8.27
CA ALA A 192 -27.27 19.21 8.41
C ALA A 192 -26.11 20.21 8.61
N GLY A 193 -24.87 19.73 8.77
CA GLY A 193 -23.71 20.58 9.03
C GLY A 193 -23.74 21.22 10.41
N VAL A 194 -24.37 20.58 11.38
CA VAL A 194 -24.46 21.00 12.79
C VAL A 194 -24.01 19.84 13.67
N TYR A 195 -23.10 20.09 14.62
CA TYR A 195 -22.53 19.05 15.50
C TYR A 195 -23.42 18.73 16.71
N GLU A 196 -24.40 19.58 17.02
CA GLU A 196 -25.35 19.32 18.09
C GLU A 196 -26.18 18.06 17.81
N CYS A 197 -26.15 17.10 18.73
CA CYS A 197 -26.88 15.85 18.61
C CYS A 197 -28.40 16.07 18.61
N ASN A 198 -29.15 15.19 17.93
CA ASN A 198 -30.62 15.20 17.88
C ASN A 198 -31.26 16.48 17.29
N THR A 199 -30.48 17.30 16.59
CA THR A 199 -31.00 18.49 15.89
C THR A 199 -31.40 18.21 14.45
N CYS A 200 -31.25 16.98 13.98
CA CYS A 200 -31.49 16.54 12.60
C CYS A 200 -32.98 16.36 12.21
N HIS A 201 -33.91 17.09 12.84
CA HIS A 201 -35.35 17.00 12.53
C HIS A 201 -35.75 17.93 11.39
#